data_AF-A0A5F2BN53-F1
#
_entry.id   AF-A0A5F2BN53-F1
#
_cell.length_a   1.000
_cell.length_b   1.000
_cell.length_c   1.000
_cell.angle_alpha   90.00
_cell.angle_beta   90.00
_cell.angle_gamma   90.00
#
_symmetry.space_group_name_H-M   'P 1'
#
loop_
_entity.id
_entity.type
_entity.pdbx_description
1 polymer ?
#
loop_
_entity_poly.entity_id
_entity_poly.type
_entity_poly.pdbx_seq_one_letter_code
_entity_poly.pdbx_strand_id
1 'polypeptide(L)'
;MDLDSLYEERKTPGGFLVKVRLAKMTYVVFTQKGPEVPRGAKNNSIVVAVPRVVFLGAEFNLSHFRLGELSFVNVKQGKLVIPYQHSNSGNEVRTIFLNSGSDCDVLPVVVYHFQNNEDLIRSREEGVEMHHLVLDESYPRQDLITLKIRFPSLNMLIVRKKVAAHKVAEAAPSEANNKKESGIVDFNKVRAADIMDSGNLNIHSGNPVFLARIHLRRMDLEKVKQLLLDFQLKPEEVSFIRTFFAVMIRNEFEKDDLKLAKQKLLNLDEGFRLAELILEMKVPEFEVELEKNFGPEIASMCYALLEKEQDRAEEEEKGIILWEWKLRVKRLFRKTA
;
A
#
# COMPACT_ATOMS: atom_id res chain seq x y z
N MET A 1 -30.37 29.55 13.28
CA MET A 1 -30.43 29.35 11.82
C MET A 1 -30.02 27.92 11.57
N ASP A 2 -30.90 27.11 10.97
CA ASP A 2 -30.59 25.72 10.66
C ASP A 2 -29.44 25.66 9.65
N LEU A 3 -28.29 25.12 10.08
CA LEU A 3 -27.10 24.92 9.24
C LEU A 3 -27.42 24.16 7.94
N ASP A 4 -28.47 23.34 7.95
CA ASP A 4 -28.98 22.58 6.79
C ASP A 4 -29.58 23.44 5.66
N SER A 5 -29.74 24.76 5.88
CA SER A 5 -30.27 25.71 4.90
C SER A 5 -29.21 26.61 4.26
N LEU A 6 -27.94 26.50 4.64
CA LEU A 6 -26.86 27.28 4.01
C LEU A 6 -26.41 26.64 2.70
N TYR A 7 -26.70 27.34 1.59
CA TYR A 7 -26.28 26.98 0.25
C TYR A 7 -25.35 28.04 -0.32
N GLU A 8 -24.31 27.57 -1.00
CA GLU A 8 -23.51 28.41 -1.88
C GLU A 8 -23.88 28.07 -3.33
N GLU A 9 -24.31 29.07 -4.08
CA GLU A 9 -24.71 28.91 -5.48
C GLU A 9 -23.76 29.68 -6.37
N ARG A 10 -23.24 29.02 -7.41
CA ARG A 10 -22.31 29.61 -8.34
C ARG A 10 -22.72 29.30 -9.77
N LYS A 11 -22.96 30.34 -10.56
CA LYS A 11 -23.08 30.22 -12.01
C LYS A 11 -21.70 30.13 -12.63
N THR A 12 -21.51 29.17 -13.51
CA THR A 12 -20.24 28.96 -14.19
C THR A 12 -20.22 29.65 -15.55
N PRO A 13 -19.04 30.00 -16.08
CA PRO A 13 -18.90 30.55 -17.45
C PRO A 13 -19.54 29.68 -18.54
N GLY A 14 -19.53 28.36 -18.37
CA GLY A 14 -20.16 27.39 -19.27
C GLY A 14 -21.70 27.36 -19.20
N GLY A 15 -22.32 28.18 -18.36
CA GLY A 15 -23.78 28.26 -18.22
C GLY A 15 -24.39 27.21 -17.30
N PHE A 16 -23.58 26.56 -16.45
CA PHE A 16 -24.05 25.64 -15.42
C PHE A 16 -24.33 26.38 -14.12
N LEU A 17 -25.20 25.82 -13.28
CA LEU A 17 -25.42 26.29 -11.91
C LEU A 17 -24.97 25.21 -10.94
N VAL A 18 -23.95 25.51 -10.15
CA VAL A 18 -23.45 24.62 -9.10
C VAL A 18 -24.00 25.07 -7.76
N LYS A 19 -24.71 24.17 -7.08
CA LYS A 19 -25.27 24.41 -5.75
C LYS A 19 -24.60 23.51 -4.72
N VAL A 20 -23.93 24.11 -3.73
CA VAL A 20 -23.21 23.42 -2.67
C VAL A 20 -23.98 23.54 -1.36
N ARG A 21 -24.24 22.42 -0.71
CA ARG A 21 -24.76 22.33 0.66
C ARG A 21 -23.59 22.36 1.63
N LEU A 22 -23.42 23.47 2.35
CA LEU A 22 -22.25 23.66 3.21
C LEU A 22 -22.26 22.70 4.42
N ALA A 23 -23.44 22.43 5.01
CA ALA A 23 -23.55 21.53 6.16
C ALA A 23 -23.13 20.08 5.86
N LYS A 24 -23.47 19.58 4.66
CA LYS A 24 -23.18 18.19 4.26
C LYS A 24 -21.96 18.07 3.35
N MET A 25 -21.39 19.20 2.92
CA MET A 25 -20.32 19.26 1.91
C MET A 25 -20.65 18.40 0.68
N THR A 26 -21.86 18.59 0.16
CA THR A 26 -22.33 17.93 -1.08
C THR A 26 -22.75 18.98 -2.09
N TYR A 27 -22.58 18.72 -3.38
CA TYR A 27 -23.00 19.62 -4.45
C TYR A 27 -23.89 18.92 -5.47
N VAL A 28 -24.64 19.74 -6.20
CA VAL A 28 -25.46 19.35 -7.36
C VAL A 28 -25.15 20.32 -8.49
N VAL A 29 -24.97 19.79 -9.69
CA VAL A 29 -24.78 20.59 -10.90
C VAL A 29 -26.09 20.62 -11.67
N PHE A 30 -26.52 21.81 -12.08
CA PHE A 30 -27.67 22.00 -12.96
C PHE A 30 -27.21 22.49 -14.32
N THR A 31 -27.67 21.80 -15.36
CA THR A 31 -27.56 22.21 -16.76
C THR A 31 -28.83 22.95 -17.20
N GLN A 32 -28.85 23.50 -18.41
CA GLN A 32 -30.07 24.07 -19.00
C GLN A 32 -31.20 23.03 -19.16
N LYS A 33 -30.88 21.73 -19.19
CA LYS A 33 -31.85 20.64 -19.35
C LYS A 33 -32.30 20.03 -18.01
N GLY A 34 -31.79 20.54 -16.89
CA GLY A 34 -32.04 20.00 -15.55
C GLY A 34 -30.77 19.51 -14.85
N PRO A 35 -30.90 18.82 -13.70
CA PRO A 35 -29.76 18.36 -12.92
C PRO A 35 -28.92 17.34 -13.68
N GLU A 36 -27.60 17.51 -13.62
CA GLU A 36 -26.63 16.59 -14.19
C GLU A 36 -26.43 15.39 -13.25
N VAL A 37 -26.33 14.19 -13.82
CA VAL A 37 -25.83 13.01 -13.11
C VAL A 37 -24.38 12.77 -13.56
N PRO A 38 -23.39 12.91 -12.66
CA PRO A 38 -22.00 12.66 -13.04
C PRO A 38 -21.77 11.22 -13.49
N ARG A 39 -20.92 11.04 -14.49
CA ARG A 39 -20.54 9.73 -15.03
C ARG A 39 -19.80 8.93 -13.96
N GLY A 40 -20.35 7.78 -13.60
CA GLY A 40 -19.79 6.91 -12.54
C GLY A 40 -20.34 7.18 -11.14
N ALA A 41 -21.36 8.04 -10.99
CA ALA A 41 -22.04 8.24 -9.72
C ALA A 41 -22.69 6.93 -9.22
N LYS A 42 -22.42 6.57 -7.97
CA LYS A 42 -23.09 5.43 -7.32
C LYS A 42 -24.60 5.69 -7.30
N ASN A 43 -25.38 4.71 -7.73
CA ASN A 43 -26.85 4.76 -7.79
C ASN A 43 -27.43 5.89 -8.67
N ASN A 44 -26.69 6.40 -9.66
CA ASN A 44 -27.12 7.52 -10.50
C ASN A 44 -27.57 8.76 -9.71
N SER A 45 -26.97 9.00 -8.55
CA SER A 45 -27.28 10.15 -7.70
C SER A 45 -26.83 11.47 -8.36
N ILE A 46 -27.72 12.47 -8.35
CA ILE A 46 -27.39 13.86 -8.70
C ILE A 46 -26.62 14.59 -7.58
N VAL A 47 -26.65 14.05 -6.36
CA VAL A 47 -25.96 14.61 -5.19
C VAL A 47 -24.59 13.95 -5.07
N VAL A 48 -23.56 14.78 -5.10
CA VAL A 48 -22.15 14.37 -5.10
C VAL A 48 -21.44 14.96 -3.89
N ALA A 49 -20.59 14.19 -3.24
CA ALA A 49 -19.73 14.74 -2.18
C ALA A 49 -18.69 15.70 -2.78
N VAL A 50 -18.45 16.83 -2.11
CA VAL A 50 -17.37 17.75 -2.50
C VAL A 50 -16.04 17.02 -2.30
N PRO A 51 -15.20 16.92 -3.34
CA PRO A 51 -13.91 16.26 -3.25
C PRO A 51 -13.02 16.99 -2.25
N ARG A 52 -12.40 16.20 -1.36
CA ARG A 52 -11.46 16.69 -0.34
C ARG A 52 -10.08 16.16 -0.68
N VAL A 53 -9.19 17.07 -1.06
CA VAL A 53 -7.87 16.79 -1.59
C VAL A 53 -6.84 17.24 -0.58
N VAL A 54 -5.98 16.33 -0.18
CA VAL A 54 -4.99 16.56 0.86
C VAL A 54 -3.61 16.55 0.22
N PHE A 55 -2.81 17.57 0.46
CA PHE A 55 -1.39 17.56 0.15
C PHE A 55 -0.61 17.28 1.43
N LEU A 56 0.36 16.38 1.34
CA LEU A 56 1.17 15.99 2.49
C LEU A 56 2.66 16.21 2.21
N GLY A 57 3.28 17.00 3.08
CA GLY A 57 4.71 17.33 3.04
C GLY A 57 4.96 18.84 3.05
N ALA A 58 6.07 19.25 3.66
CA ALA A 58 6.45 20.65 3.81
C ALA A 58 6.82 21.34 2.48
N GLU A 59 7.13 20.57 1.44
CA GLU A 59 7.64 21.07 0.16
C GLU A 59 6.55 21.62 -0.78
N PHE A 60 5.27 21.39 -0.45
CA PHE A 60 4.13 21.90 -1.21
C PHE A 60 3.78 23.33 -0.79
N ASN A 61 3.65 24.21 -1.78
CA ASN A 61 3.13 25.56 -1.59
C ASN A 61 1.76 25.67 -2.29
N LEU A 62 0.75 25.95 -1.46
CA LEU A 62 -0.66 26.04 -1.85
C LEU A 62 -1.26 27.41 -1.50
N SER A 63 -0.43 28.46 -1.50
CA SER A 63 -0.84 29.84 -1.19
C SER A 63 -2.00 30.37 -2.05
N HIS A 64 -2.24 29.77 -3.22
CA HIS A 64 -3.38 30.09 -4.09
C HIS A 64 -4.74 29.63 -3.52
N PHE A 65 -4.73 28.75 -2.52
CA PHE A 65 -5.93 28.20 -1.87
C PHE A 65 -6.09 28.72 -0.45
N ARG A 66 -7.36 28.92 -0.06
CA ARG A 66 -7.73 29.01 1.35
C ARG A 66 -7.88 27.59 1.89
N LEU A 67 -6.86 27.14 2.64
CA LEU A 67 -6.78 25.77 3.12
C LEU A 67 -7.95 25.45 4.07
N GLY A 68 -8.58 24.29 3.88
CA GLY A 68 -9.73 23.84 4.66
C GLY A 68 -11.07 24.51 4.30
N GLU A 69 -11.07 25.49 3.40
CA GLU A 69 -12.27 26.17 2.93
C GLU A 69 -12.73 25.68 1.55
N LEU A 70 -13.99 25.97 1.23
CA LEU A 70 -14.53 25.69 -0.09
C LEU A 70 -13.83 26.55 -1.14
N SER A 71 -13.26 25.90 -2.14
CA SER A 71 -12.66 26.54 -3.31
C SER A 71 -13.32 26.00 -4.57
N PHE A 72 -13.26 26.76 -5.66
CA PHE A 72 -13.74 26.31 -6.95
C PHE A 72 -12.58 26.23 -7.93
N VAL A 73 -12.48 25.11 -8.62
CA VAL A 73 -11.42 24.84 -9.59
C VAL A 73 -12.01 24.59 -10.96
N ASN A 74 -11.22 24.92 -11.98
CA ASN A 74 -11.59 24.67 -13.36
C ASN A 74 -11.60 23.16 -13.64
N VAL A 75 -12.52 22.75 -14.49
CA VAL A 75 -12.62 21.39 -15.02
C VAL A 75 -12.24 21.43 -16.49
N LYS A 76 -11.32 20.55 -16.88
CA LYS A 76 -10.94 20.37 -18.28
C LYS A 76 -11.13 18.89 -18.64
N GLN A 77 -11.93 18.63 -19.67
CA GLN A 77 -12.21 17.26 -20.16
C GLN A 77 -12.71 16.31 -19.05
N GLY A 78 -13.62 16.78 -18.18
CA GLY A 78 -14.15 15.99 -17.07
C GLY A 78 -13.16 15.72 -15.93
N LYS A 79 -12.08 16.51 -15.84
CA LYS A 79 -11.09 16.45 -14.76
C LYS A 79 -10.93 17.79 -14.06
N LEU A 80 -10.99 17.79 -12.74
CA LEU A 80 -10.62 18.91 -11.87
C LEU A 80 -9.14 19.24 -12.05
N VAL A 81 -8.83 20.50 -12.27
CA VAL A 81 -7.47 21.01 -12.43
C VAL A 81 -7.09 21.74 -11.15
N ILE A 82 -6.27 21.11 -10.30
CA ILE A 82 -5.85 21.70 -9.03
C ILE A 82 -4.40 22.16 -9.16
N PRO A 83 -4.13 23.47 -9.19
CA PRO A 83 -2.78 24.00 -9.23
C PRO A 83 -2.03 23.77 -7.91
N TYR A 84 -0.72 23.57 -7.97
CA TYR A 84 0.15 23.55 -6.80
C TYR A 84 1.54 24.04 -7.20
N GLN A 85 2.27 24.59 -6.24
CA GLN A 85 3.69 24.87 -6.38
C GLN A 85 4.47 23.89 -5.50
N HIS A 86 5.68 23.56 -5.92
CA HIS A 86 6.59 22.74 -5.16
C HIS A 86 7.94 23.46 -5.09
N SER A 87 8.58 23.43 -3.92
CA SER A 87 9.92 24.00 -3.68
C SER A 87 10.93 23.66 -4.79
N ASN A 88 10.97 22.40 -5.21
CA ASN A 88 11.85 21.85 -6.25
C ASN A 88 11.57 22.38 -7.66
N SER A 89 10.43 23.01 -7.90
CA SER A 89 10.02 23.58 -9.20
C SER A 89 10.17 25.10 -9.29
N GLY A 90 10.74 25.74 -8.25
CA GLY A 90 10.82 27.20 -8.17
C GLY A 90 9.44 27.84 -8.24
N ASN A 91 9.26 28.82 -9.15
CA ASN A 91 7.98 29.54 -9.34
C ASN A 91 7.00 28.85 -10.30
N GLU A 92 7.35 27.69 -10.88
CA GLU A 92 6.47 27.01 -11.84
C GLU A 92 5.21 26.45 -11.13
N VAL A 93 4.03 26.87 -11.58
CA VAL A 93 2.75 26.33 -11.11
C VAL A 93 2.46 25.03 -11.86
N ARG A 94 2.48 23.92 -11.12
CA ARG A 94 2.10 22.59 -11.62
C ARG A 94 0.62 22.34 -11.37
N THR A 95 0.07 21.32 -12.01
CA THR A 95 -1.35 20.96 -11.88
C THR A 95 -1.52 19.46 -11.71
N ILE A 96 -2.41 19.05 -10.79
CA ILE A 96 -2.92 17.69 -10.71
C ILE A 96 -4.30 17.62 -11.36
N PHE A 97 -4.61 16.46 -11.94
CA PHE A 97 -5.89 16.20 -12.60
C PHE A 97 -6.64 15.10 -11.87
N LEU A 98 -7.84 15.42 -11.36
CA LEU A 98 -8.72 14.45 -10.69
C LEU A 98 -9.99 14.25 -11.50
N ASN A 99 -10.42 13.00 -11.73
CA ASN A 99 -11.65 12.76 -12.47
C ASN A 99 -12.87 13.29 -11.68
N SER A 100 -13.67 14.17 -12.29
CA SER A 100 -14.94 14.62 -11.72
C SER A 100 -16.13 13.84 -12.28
N GLY A 101 -16.03 13.36 -13.51
CA GLY A 101 -17.13 12.71 -14.22
C GLY A 101 -18.28 13.64 -14.61
N SER A 102 -18.19 14.94 -14.29
CA SER A 102 -19.16 15.97 -14.68
C SER A 102 -18.63 16.76 -15.87
N ASP A 103 -19.54 17.15 -16.76
CA ASP A 103 -19.31 17.99 -17.94
C ASP A 103 -19.29 19.50 -17.59
N CYS A 104 -19.50 19.84 -16.31
CA CYS A 104 -19.38 21.21 -15.80
C CYS A 104 -17.95 21.73 -15.91
N ASP A 105 -17.80 23.02 -16.19
CA ASP A 105 -16.52 23.72 -16.37
C ASP A 105 -15.86 24.19 -15.07
N VAL A 106 -16.60 24.33 -13.97
CA VAL A 106 -16.09 24.76 -12.67
C VAL A 106 -16.77 23.95 -11.57
N LEU A 107 -15.99 23.36 -10.66
CA LEU A 107 -16.52 22.50 -9.60
C LEU A 107 -15.89 22.82 -8.24
N PRO A 108 -16.61 22.55 -7.14
CA PRO A 108 -16.13 22.79 -5.79
C PRO A 108 -15.11 21.73 -5.37
N VAL A 109 -14.13 22.13 -4.57
CA VAL A 109 -13.13 21.28 -3.94
C VAL A 109 -12.72 21.89 -2.60
N VAL A 110 -12.36 21.06 -1.63
CA VAL A 110 -11.69 21.51 -0.41
C VAL A 110 -10.27 20.98 -0.42
N VAL A 111 -9.30 21.88 -0.24
CA VAL A 111 -7.88 21.54 -0.24
C VAL A 111 -7.34 21.65 1.17
N TYR A 112 -6.71 20.59 1.66
CA TYR A 112 -5.99 20.56 2.92
C TYR A 112 -4.50 20.43 2.67
N HIS A 113 -3.70 20.97 3.59
CA HIS A 113 -2.25 20.81 3.59
C HIS A 113 -1.82 20.38 4.98
N PHE A 114 -1.11 19.27 5.06
CA PHE A 114 -0.47 18.80 6.28
C PHE A 114 1.02 18.67 6.03
N GLN A 115 1.82 19.04 7.02
CA GLN A 115 3.27 18.89 6.92
C GLN A 115 3.68 17.46 7.25
N ASN A 116 3.04 16.86 8.25
CA ASN A 116 3.43 15.59 8.85
C ASN A 116 2.27 14.58 8.91
N ASN A 117 2.61 13.31 9.10
CA ASN A 117 1.63 12.21 9.23
C ASN A 117 0.73 12.34 10.45
N GLU A 118 1.26 12.86 11.56
CA GLU A 118 0.53 12.98 12.82
C GLU A 118 -0.66 13.93 12.66
N ASP A 119 -0.48 15.07 11.99
CA ASP A 119 -1.55 16.04 11.72
C ASP A 119 -2.63 15.45 10.79
N LEU A 120 -2.20 14.67 9.80
CA LEU A 120 -3.12 13.96 8.91
C LEU A 120 -3.96 12.93 9.68
N ILE A 121 -3.34 12.17 10.57
CA ILE A 121 -4.03 11.16 11.38
C ILE A 121 -5.01 11.85 12.34
N ARG A 122 -4.57 12.91 13.02
CA ARG A 122 -5.39 13.65 13.96
C ARG A 122 -6.62 14.29 13.30
N SER A 123 -6.45 14.94 12.16
CA SER A 123 -7.59 15.54 11.43
C SER A 123 -8.61 14.50 10.97
N ARG A 124 -8.17 13.26 10.71
CA ARG A 124 -9.08 12.16 10.41
C ARG A 124 -9.85 11.69 11.65
N GLU A 125 -9.20 11.61 12.80
CA GLU A 125 -9.83 11.30 14.10
C GLU A 125 -10.86 12.37 14.49
N GLU A 126 -10.62 13.62 14.11
CA GLU A 126 -11.56 14.75 14.24
C GLU A 126 -12.73 14.69 13.22
N GLY A 127 -12.81 13.65 12.40
CA GLY A 127 -13.95 13.37 11.52
C GLY A 127 -13.82 13.95 10.10
N VAL A 128 -12.68 14.48 9.71
CA VAL A 128 -12.47 14.97 8.35
C VAL A 128 -12.37 13.78 7.38
N GLU A 129 -13.30 13.69 6.43
CA GLU A 129 -13.19 12.73 5.32
C GLU A 129 -12.19 13.20 4.28
N MET A 130 -11.38 12.28 3.76
CA MET A 130 -10.33 12.56 2.80
C MET A 130 -10.50 11.61 1.61
N HIS A 131 -10.50 12.16 0.40
CA HIS A 131 -10.76 11.40 -0.81
C HIS A 131 -9.47 11.16 -1.61
N HIS A 132 -8.63 12.19 -1.69
CA HIS A 132 -7.39 12.16 -2.44
C HIS A 132 -6.24 12.64 -1.56
N LEU A 133 -5.09 11.98 -1.68
CA LEU A 133 -3.85 12.36 -1.01
C LEU A 133 -2.76 12.53 -2.05
N VAL A 134 -2.11 13.69 -2.04
CA VAL A 134 -1.07 14.11 -2.97
C VAL A 134 0.25 14.17 -2.23
N LEU A 135 1.25 13.49 -2.77
CA LEU A 135 2.55 13.24 -2.13
C LEU A 135 3.67 13.52 -3.13
N ASP A 136 4.84 13.95 -2.65
CA ASP A 136 6.04 14.03 -3.47
C ASP A 136 6.69 12.64 -3.63
N GLU A 137 7.48 12.47 -4.68
CA GLU A 137 8.30 11.28 -4.92
C GLU A 137 9.36 11.05 -3.84
N SER A 138 9.80 12.12 -3.16
CA SER A 138 10.72 12.01 -2.02
C SER A 138 10.07 11.41 -0.77
N TYR A 139 8.75 11.28 -0.76
CA TYR A 139 8.02 10.81 0.40
C TYR A 139 8.35 9.33 0.73
N PRO A 140 8.67 8.99 1.99
CA PRO A 140 9.09 7.63 2.35
C PRO A 140 8.06 6.57 1.94
N ARG A 141 8.48 5.58 1.15
CA ARG A 141 7.59 4.51 0.67
C ARG A 141 6.98 3.68 1.80
N GLN A 142 7.66 3.58 2.93
CA GLN A 142 7.16 2.90 4.13
C GLN A 142 5.92 3.60 4.70
N ASP A 143 5.98 4.93 4.79
CA ASP A 143 4.86 5.74 5.27
C ASP A 143 3.68 5.68 4.30
N LEU A 144 3.93 5.57 2.99
CA LEU A 144 2.87 5.34 2.01
C LEU A 144 2.07 4.07 2.29
N ILE A 145 2.76 2.98 2.66
CA ILE A 145 2.12 1.70 2.98
C ILE A 145 1.30 1.85 4.26
N THR A 146 1.86 2.48 5.30
CA THR A 146 1.16 2.75 6.56
C THR A 146 -0.11 3.56 6.34
N LEU A 147 -0.04 4.62 5.53
CA LEU A 147 -1.18 5.45 5.16
C LEU A 147 -2.21 4.66 4.36
N LYS A 148 -1.79 3.78 3.44
CA LYS A 148 -2.71 2.96 2.65
C LYS A 148 -3.41 1.87 3.47
N ILE A 149 -2.74 1.29 4.47
CA ILE A 149 -3.34 0.34 5.42
C ILE A 149 -4.36 1.05 6.31
N ARG A 150 -4.00 2.21 6.85
CA ARG A 150 -4.87 2.98 7.75
C ARG A 150 -6.05 3.62 7.00
N PHE A 151 -5.84 4.01 5.74
CA PHE A 151 -6.83 4.69 4.90
C PHE A 151 -7.03 3.96 3.55
N PRO A 152 -7.67 2.79 3.54
CA PRO A 152 -7.78 1.95 2.34
C PRO A 152 -8.56 2.62 1.20
N SER A 153 -9.56 3.46 1.54
CA SER A 153 -10.39 4.21 0.60
C SER A 153 -9.73 5.45 0.00
N LEU A 154 -8.53 5.83 0.47
CA LEU A 154 -7.82 7.02 0.03
C LEU A 154 -7.15 6.80 -1.33
N ASN A 155 -7.40 7.68 -2.28
CA ASN A 155 -6.70 7.68 -3.57
C ASN A 155 -5.38 8.45 -3.45
N MET A 156 -4.25 7.74 -3.51
CA MET A 156 -2.92 8.33 -3.38
C MET A 156 -2.33 8.68 -4.75
N LEU A 157 -1.79 9.89 -4.87
CA LEU A 157 -1.20 10.46 -6.07
C LEU A 157 0.22 10.91 -5.76
N ILE A 158 1.20 10.29 -6.40
CA ILE A 158 2.61 10.66 -6.24
C ILE A 158 3.00 11.55 -7.41
N VAL A 159 3.43 12.76 -7.08
CA VAL A 159 3.99 13.73 -8.03
C VAL A 159 5.47 13.40 -8.22
N ARG A 160 5.89 13.12 -9.45
CA ARG A 160 7.30 12.87 -9.77
C ARG A 160 8.08 14.15 -10.02
N LYS A 161 9.36 14.15 -9.66
CA LYS A 161 10.31 15.19 -10.06
C LYS A 161 10.62 14.99 -11.54
N LYS A 162 10.16 15.89 -12.41
CA LYS A 162 10.70 15.95 -13.78
C LYS A 162 12.15 16.45 -13.68
N VAL A 163 13.11 15.53 -13.78
CA VAL A 163 14.48 15.89 -14.17
C VAL A 163 14.39 16.31 -15.62
N ALA A 164 14.70 17.58 -15.91
CA ALA A 164 14.85 18.06 -17.28
C ALA A 164 16.10 17.40 -17.89
N ALA A 165 15.97 16.16 -18.35
CA ALA A 165 16.99 15.52 -19.16
C ALA A 165 16.97 16.17 -20.55
N HIS A 166 17.85 17.16 -20.75
CA HIS A 166 18.32 17.50 -22.09
C HIS A 166 19.03 16.28 -22.67
N LYS A 167 18.33 15.49 -23.49
CA LYS A 167 18.98 14.53 -24.38
C LYS A 167 19.16 15.19 -25.74
N VAL A 168 20.43 15.37 -26.09
CA VAL A 168 20.91 15.71 -27.43
C VAL A 168 20.39 14.65 -28.41
N ALA A 169 19.97 15.13 -29.57
CA ALA A 169 19.42 14.36 -30.67
C ALA A 169 20.45 13.39 -31.28
N GLU A 170 19.99 12.19 -31.63
CA GLU A 170 20.41 11.50 -32.84
C GLU A 170 19.30 10.52 -33.28
N ALA A 171 19.14 10.40 -34.60
CA ALA A 171 17.88 10.16 -35.29
C ALA A 171 17.59 8.68 -35.63
N ALA A 172 16.39 8.22 -35.23
CA ALA A 172 15.29 7.47 -35.91
C ALA A 172 15.57 6.30 -36.92
N PRO A 173 14.57 5.48 -37.35
CA PRO A 173 13.13 5.46 -37.01
C PRO A 173 12.46 4.06 -36.79
N SER A 174 11.14 4.11 -36.48
CA SER A 174 10.08 3.06 -36.51
C SER A 174 9.88 2.20 -35.24
N GLU A 175 8.68 1.97 -34.69
CA GLU A 175 7.31 2.39 -35.02
C GLU A 175 6.39 2.27 -33.76
N ALA A 176 5.49 3.24 -33.61
CA ALA A 176 4.20 3.20 -32.91
C ALA A 176 4.07 2.58 -31.49
N ASN A 177 4.09 3.43 -30.46
CA ASN A 177 2.93 3.52 -29.56
C ASN A 177 2.83 4.88 -28.84
N ASN A 178 2.01 5.76 -29.42
CA ASN A 178 1.60 7.02 -28.81
C ASN A 178 0.64 6.75 -27.63
N LYS A 179 1.10 6.93 -26.39
CA LYS A 179 0.24 7.39 -25.29
C LYS A 179 1.03 8.27 -24.30
N LYS A 180 0.82 9.57 -24.49
CA LYS A 180 1.25 10.74 -23.71
C LYS A 180 1.59 10.47 -22.24
N GLU A 181 2.84 10.76 -21.89
CA GLU A 181 3.39 10.79 -20.53
C GLU A 181 2.77 11.93 -19.71
N SER A 182 1.66 11.65 -19.03
CA SER A 182 1.29 12.39 -17.82
C SER A 182 2.18 11.86 -16.68
N GLY A 183 3.03 12.70 -16.11
CA GLY A 183 3.94 12.36 -14.98
C GLY A 183 3.23 12.07 -13.64
N ILE A 184 2.01 11.56 -13.70
CA ILE A 184 1.15 11.18 -12.58
C ILE A 184 0.80 9.70 -12.79
N VAL A 185 1.28 8.85 -11.89
CA VAL A 185 0.94 7.42 -11.88
C VAL A 185 -0.39 7.29 -11.13
N ASP A 186 -1.47 7.03 -11.86
CA ASP A 186 -2.80 6.78 -11.28
C ASP A 186 -2.85 5.34 -10.72
N PHE A 187 -2.67 5.21 -9.41
CA PHE A 187 -2.59 3.91 -8.72
C PHE A 187 -3.89 3.10 -8.72
N ASN A 188 -5.01 3.65 -9.20
CA ASN A 188 -6.23 2.85 -9.37
C ASN A 188 -6.10 1.76 -10.46
N LYS A 189 -5.06 1.81 -11.30
CA LYS A 189 -4.77 0.78 -12.31
C LYS A 189 -3.50 -0.05 -12.04
N VAL A 190 -2.68 0.34 -11.08
CA VAL A 190 -1.38 -0.30 -10.80
C VAL A 190 -1.46 -0.94 -9.43
N ARG A 191 -1.62 -2.27 -9.40
CA ARG A 191 -1.55 -3.01 -8.13
C ARG A 191 -0.14 -2.80 -7.58
N ALA A 192 -0.01 -2.72 -6.26
CA ALA A 192 1.27 -2.48 -5.56
C ALA A 192 2.44 -3.38 -6.01
N ALA A 193 2.17 -4.48 -6.71
CA ALA A 193 3.15 -5.39 -7.30
C ALA A 193 3.96 -4.82 -8.48
N ASP A 194 3.41 -3.88 -9.27
CA ASP A 194 4.00 -3.47 -10.55
C ASP A 194 5.02 -2.31 -10.43
N ILE A 195 5.28 -1.81 -9.22
CA ILE A 195 6.20 -0.68 -8.95
C ILE A 195 7.51 -1.15 -8.29
N MET A 196 7.68 -2.47 -8.12
CA MET A 196 8.66 -3.07 -7.20
C MET A 196 9.84 -3.76 -7.91
N ASP A 197 10.32 -3.20 -9.02
CA ASP A 197 11.40 -3.77 -9.85
C ASP A 197 12.83 -3.40 -9.42
N SER A 198 13.03 -2.62 -8.35
CA SER A 198 14.41 -2.23 -7.97
C SER A 198 14.58 -1.92 -6.49
N GLY A 199 14.73 -2.97 -5.67
CA GLY A 199 15.20 -2.80 -4.30
C GLY A 199 15.06 -4.05 -3.45
N ASN A 200 16.09 -4.31 -2.64
CA ASN A 200 16.20 -5.47 -1.76
C ASN A 200 15.09 -5.44 -0.70
N LEU A 201 14.05 -6.24 -0.93
CA LEU A 201 12.76 -6.22 -0.25
C LEU A 201 12.84 -6.58 1.26
N ASN A 202 13.87 -7.32 1.67
CA ASN A 202 14.03 -7.83 3.03
C ASN A 202 14.40 -6.74 4.07
N ILE A 203 14.93 -5.59 3.66
CA ILE A 203 15.47 -4.57 4.59
C ILE A 203 14.39 -3.57 5.04
N HIS A 204 13.23 -3.49 4.36
CA HIS A 204 12.37 -2.29 4.46
C HIS A 204 10.88 -2.52 4.72
N SER A 205 10.37 -3.75 4.78
CA SER A 205 8.96 -4.00 5.16
C SER A 205 8.87 -4.74 6.48
N GLY A 206 8.33 -4.08 7.51
CA GLY A 206 8.13 -4.64 8.85
C GLY A 206 7.03 -5.70 8.96
N ASN A 207 6.40 -6.13 7.86
CA ASN A 207 5.33 -7.13 7.88
C ASN A 207 5.79 -8.44 7.20
N PRO A 208 6.07 -9.49 7.98
CA PRO A 208 6.60 -10.75 7.48
C PRO A 208 5.60 -11.54 6.62
N VAL A 209 4.30 -11.45 6.93
CA VAL A 209 3.24 -12.12 6.16
C VAL A 209 3.14 -11.55 4.75
N PHE A 210 3.22 -10.23 4.62
CA PHE A 210 3.22 -9.55 3.33
C PHE A 210 4.44 -9.94 2.48
N LEU A 211 5.61 -9.99 3.10
CA LEU A 211 6.85 -10.43 2.46
C LEU A 211 6.74 -11.87 1.96
N ALA A 212 6.26 -12.78 2.81
CA ALA A 212 6.07 -14.17 2.44
C ALA A 212 5.20 -14.29 1.19
N ARG A 213 4.07 -13.55 1.13
CA ARG A 213 3.18 -13.54 -0.04
C ARG A 213 3.88 -13.06 -1.31
N ILE A 214 4.73 -12.03 -1.21
CA ILE A 214 5.46 -11.51 -2.38
C ILE A 214 6.50 -12.52 -2.85
N HIS A 215 7.36 -12.99 -1.94
CA HIS A 215 8.43 -13.93 -2.25
C HIS A 215 7.87 -15.23 -2.81
N LEU A 216 6.78 -15.75 -2.23
CA LEU A 216 6.08 -16.93 -2.73
C LEU A 216 5.51 -16.74 -4.14
N ARG A 217 4.92 -15.58 -4.43
CA ARG A 217 4.45 -15.27 -5.80
C ARG A 217 5.60 -15.23 -6.80
N ARG A 218 6.77 -14.74 -6.39
CA ARG A 218 8.00 -14.68 -7.20
C ARG A 218 8.75 -16.02 -7.25
N MET A 219 8.29 -17.04 -6.53
CA MET A 219 9.00 -18.32 -6.33
C MET A 219 10.38 -18.17 -5.67
N ASP A 220 10.61 -17.08 -4.93
CA ASP A 220 11.84 -16.79 -4.17
C ASP A 220 11.83 -17.54 -2.82
N LEU A 221 11.87 -18.87 -2.85
CA LEU A 221 11.72 -19.74 -1.67
C LEU A 221 12.79 -19.50 -0.58
N GLU A 222 14.02 -19.16 -0.97
CA GLU A 222 15.10 -18.88 -0.01
C GLU A 222 14.81 -17.61 0.81
N LYS A 223 14.20 -16.60 0.19
CA LYS A 223 13.82 -15.38 0.91
C LYS A 223 12.64 -15.61 1.86
N VAL A 224 11.75 -16.55 1.53
CA VAL A 224 10.67 -16.96 2.44
C VAL A 224 11.26 -17.64 3.67
N LYS A 225 12.25 -18.52 3.48
CA LYS A 225 12.99 -19.16 4.58
C LYS A 225 13.69 -18.15 5.49
N GLN A 226 14.30 -17.11 4.90
CA GLN A 226 14.98 -16.04 5.65
C GLN A 226 14.03 -15.28 6.59
N LEU A 227 12.72 -15.26 6.34
CA LEU A 227 11.75 -14.57 7.21
C LEU A 227 11.73 -15.12 8.64
N LEU A 228 11.98 -16.42 8.81
CA LEU A 228 12.09 -17.04 10.15
C LEU A 228 13.23 -16.42 10.97
N LEU A 229 14.29 -15.95 10.31
CA LEU A 229 15.49 -15.41 10.94
C LEU A 229 15.43 -13.90 11.05
N ASP A 230 15.00 -13.22 9.98
CA ASP A 230 15.04 -11.76 9.90
C ASP A 230 13.93 -11.09 10.73
N PHE A 231 12.79 -11.77 10.98
CA PHE A 231 11.62 -11.17 11.63
C PHE A 231 11.27 -11.81 12.96
N GLN A 232 10.76 -11.01 13.91
CA GLN A 232 10.05 -11.54 15.09
C GLN A 232 8.65 -11.98 14.68
N LEU A 233 8.52 -13.25 14.30
CA LEU A 233 7.26 -13.81 13.87
C LEU A 233 6.38 -14.14 15.07
N LYS A 234 5.11 -13.74 15.00
CA LYS A 234 4.09 -14.26 15.91
C LYS A 234 3.56 -15.60 15.40
N PRO A 235 3.09 -16.50 16.27
CA PRO A 235 2.47 -17.76 15.85
C PRO A 235 1.36 -17.59 14.82
N GLU A 236 0.51 -16.56 14.98
CA GLU A 236 -0.60 -16.30 14.06
C GLU A 236 -0.09 -15.90 12.66
N GLU A 237 1.03 -15.18 12.59
CA GLU A 237 1.67 -14.79 11.33
C GLU A 237 2.26 -16.00 10.62
N VAL A 238 2.90 -16.91 11.36
CA VAL A 238 3.40 -18.20 10.84
C VAL A 238 2.24 -19.02 10.30
N SER A 239 1.17 -19.18 11.07
CA SER A 239 -0.04 -19.91 10.66
C SER A 239 -0.65 -19.32 9.38
N PHE A 240 -0.69 -17.99 9.27
CA PHE A 240 -1.18 -17.32 8.08
C PHE A 240 -0.27 -17.55 6.86
N ILE A 241 1.06 -17.50 7.02
CA ILE A 241 2.01 -17.82 5.94
C ILE A 241 1.81 -19.26 5.45
N ARG A 242 1.52 -20.20 6.36
CA ARG A 242 1.22 -21.60 6.02
C ARG A 242 -0.01 -21.76 5.14
N THR A 243 -1.01 -20.89 5.28
CA THR A 243 -2.16 -20.89 4.35
C THR A 243 -1.73 -20.63 2.90
N PHE A 244 -0.68 -19.83 2.68
CA PHE A 244 -0.14 -19.60 1.33
C PHE A 244 0.55 -20.83 0.77
N PHE A 245 1.35 -21.53 1.58
CA PHE A 245 1.95 -22.80 1.18
C PHE A 245 0.87 -23.81 0.81
N ALA A 246 -0.16 -23.97 1.64
CA ALA A 246 -1.26 -24.89 1.38
C ALA A 246 -1.97 -24.59 0.06
N VAL A 247 -2.24 -23.31 -0.25
CA VAL A 247 -2.83 -22.93 -1.56
C VAL A 247 -1.89 -23.26 -2.72
N MET A 248 -0.58 -22.99 -2.57
CA MET A 248 0.39 -23.27 -3.63
C MET A 248 0.58 -24.77 -3.88
N ILE A 249 0.69 -25.57 -2.81
CA ILE A 249 0.80 -27.02 -2.88
C ILE A 249 -0.46 -27.63 -3.50
N ARG A 250 -1.66 -27.13 -3.16
CA ARG A 250 -2.91 -27.62 -3.76
C ARG A 250 -3.03 -27.30 -5.26
N ASN A 251 -2.49 -26.16 -5.69
CA ASN A 251 -2.53 -25.72 -7.07
C ASN A 251 -1.33 -26.21 -7.91
N GLU A 252 -0.56 -27.19 -7.42
CA GLU A 252 0.66 -27.72 -8.07
C GLU A 252 0.44 -28.30 -9.47
N PHE A 253 -0.80 -28.71 -9.78
CA PHE A 253 -1.15 -29.29 -11.07
C PHE A 253 -1.34 -28.26 -12.19
N GLU A 254 -1.46 -26.97 -11.85
CA GLU A 254 -1.77 -25.91 -12.81
C GLU A 254 -0.53 -25.29 -13.47
N LYS A 255 0.68 -25.48 -12.91
CA LYS A 255 1.92 -24.86 -13.41
C LYS A 255 3.12 -25.79 -13.26
N ASP A 256 3.91 -25.92 -14.33
CA ASP A 256 5.08 -26.83 -14.34
C ASP A 256 6.21 -26.38 -13.40
N ASP A 257 6.40 -25.07 -13.19
CA ASP A 257 7.38 -24.53 -12.22
C ASP A 257 7.08 -24.97 -10.77
N LEU A 258 5.80 -25.10 -10.42
CA LEU A 258 5.35 -25.55 -9.10
C LEU A 258 5.64 -27.04 -8.87
N LYS A 259 5.58 -27.86 -9.93
CA LYS A 259 5.92 -29.29 -9.84
C LYS A 259 7.40 -29.50 -9.49
N LEU A 260 8.29 -28.68 -10.06
CA LEU A 260 9.73 -28.71 -9.77
C LEU A 260 10.05 -28.23 -8.35
N ALA A 261 9.27 -27.28 -7.83
CA ALA A 261 9.46 -26.69 -6.50
C ALA A 261 8.71 -27.43 -5.37
N LYS A 262 7.93 -28.47 -5.69
CA LYS A 262 7.03 -29.17 -4.75
C LYS A 262 7.71 -29.61 -3.46
N GLN A 263 8.83 -30.33 -3.56
CA GLN A 263 9.53 -30.84 -2.38
C GLN A 263 10.06 -29.71 -1.50
N LYS A 264 10.55 -28.61 -2.10
CA LYS A 264 11.00 -27.44 -1.34
C LYS A 264 9.84 -26.73 -0.65
N LEU A 265 8.67 -26.63 -1.31
CA LEU A 265 7.47 -26.06 -0.70
C LEU A 265 6.96 -26.90 0.46
N LEU A 266 6.98 -28.24 0.36
CA LEU A 266 6.62 -29.14 1.46
C LEU A 266 7.59 -29.01 2.63
N ASN A 267 8.90 -28.95 2.37
CA ASN A 267 9.90 -28.75 3.42
C ASN A 267 9.75 -27.38 4.11
N LEU A 268 9.41 -26.33 3.36
CA LEU A 268 9.14 -25.00 3.93
C LEU A 268 7.87 -24.99 4.77
N ASP A 269 6.76 -25.56 4.28
CA ASP A 269 5.52 -25.64 5.05
C ASP A 269 5.74 -26.39 6.36
N GLU A 270 6.45 -27.50 6.31
CA GLU A 270 6.79 -28.30 7.49
C GLU A 270 7.74 -27.55 8.45
N GLY A 271 8.71 -26.81 7.90
CA GLY A 271 9.56 -25.92 8.68
C GLY A 271 8.79 -24.83 9.43
N PHE A 272 7.83 -24.19 8.75
CA PHE A 272 6.97 -23.18 9.36
C PHE A 272 6.01 -23.81 10.37
N ARG A 273 5.52 -25.03 10.14
CA ARG A 273 4.71 -25.77 11.13
C ARG A 273 5.50 -26.00 12.42
N LEU A 274 6.74 -26.45 12.31
CA LEU A 274 7.60 -26.66 13.48
C LEU A 274 7.99 -25.34 14.16
N ALA A 275 8.19 -24.28 13.38
CA ALA A 275 8.40 -22.94 13.92
C ALA A 275 7.22 -22.44 14.76
N GLU A 276 5.98 -22.72 14.34
CA GLU A 276 4.76 -22.41 15.10
C GLU A 276 4.79 -23.08 16.49
N LEU A 277 5.14 -24.38 16.57
CA LEU A 277 5.24 -25.11 17.84
C LEU A 277 6.32 -24.53 18.77
N ILE A 278 7.47 -24.14 18.20
CA ILE A 278 8.57 -23.53 18.96
C ILE A 278 8.14 -22.17 19.53
N LEU A 279 7.54 -21.32 18.70
CA LEU A 279 7.12 -19.98 19.09
C LEU A 279 6.00 -19.98 20.12
N GLU A 280 5.07 -20.93 20.03
CA GLU A 280 3.99 -21.13 21.01
C GLU A 280 4.44 -21.88 22.28
N MET A 281 5.70 -22.34 22.35
CA MET A 281 6.22 -23.16 23.43
C MET A 281 5.39 -24.43 23.70
N LYS A 282 4.90 -25.07 22.64
CA LYS A 282 4.14 -26.33 22.74
C LYS A 282 5.06 -27.53 22.95
N VAL A 283 5.59 -27.63 24.16
CA VAL A 283 6.60 -28.62 24.55
C VAL A 283 6.27 -30.06 24.18
N PRO A 284 5.13 -30.63 24.61
CA PRO A 284 4.84 -32.05 24.34
C PRO A 284 4.72 -32.35 22.84
N GLU A 285 4.19 -31.40 22.08
CA GLU A 285 3.98 -31.57 20.63
C GLU A 285 5.31 -31.50 19.87
N PHE A 286 6.16 -30.54 20.20
CA PHE A 286 7.46 -30.41 19.54
C PHE A 286 8.40 -31.58 19.88
N GLU A 287 8.37 -32.10 21.11
CA GLU A 287 9.17 -33.27 21.48
C GLU A 287 8.78 -34.54 20.72
N VAL A 288 7.48 -34.77 20.52
CA VAL A 288 6.98 -35.86 19.68
C VAL A 288 7.49 -35.72 18.24
N GLU A 289 7.57 -34.49 17.71
CA GLU A 289 8.12 -34.25 16.37
C GLU A 289 9.64 -34.49 16.30
N LEU A 290 10.38 -34.19 17.36
CA LEU A 290 11.82 -34.50 17.45
C LEU A 290 12.09 -36.00 17.39
N GLU A 291 11.22 -36.83 17.99
CA GLU A 291 11.35 -38.30 17.96
C GLU A 291 11.14 -38.88 16.55
N LYS A 292 10.29 -38.24 15.74
CA LYS A 292 9.99 -38.67 14.36
C LYS A 292 11.17 -38.47 13.39
N ASN A 293 12.22 -37.74 13.80
CA ASN A 293 13.42 -37.43 13.00
C ASN A 293 13.08 -36.82 11.62
N PHE A 294 12.90 -35.50 11.56
CA PHE A 294 12.74 -34.78 10.29
C PHE A 294 14.08 -34.50 9.57
N GLY A 295 14.00 -34.24 8.27
CA GLY A 295 15.16 -34.11 7.37
C GLY A 295 16.10 -32.93 7.68
N PRO A 296 17.32 -32.94 7.12
CA PRO A 296 18.39 -31.99 7.47
C PRO A 296 18.05 -30.52 7.13
N GLU A 297 17.27 -30.29 6.07
CA GLU A 297 16.83 -28.96 5.68
C GLU A 297 15.87 -28.34 6.73
N ILE A 298 14.92 -29.14 7.21
CA ILE A 298 13.97 -28.75 8.25
C ILE A 298 14.70 -28.56 9.59
N ALA A 299 15.63 -29.46 9.92
CA ALA A 299 16.49 -29.33 11.09
C ALA A 299 17.34 -28.05 11.06
N SER A 300 17.84 -27.65 9.89
CA SER A 300 18.56 -26.39 9.70
C SER A 300 17.71 -25.16 10.04
N MET A 301 16.45 -25.13 9.61
CA MET A 301 15.54 -24.02 9.93
C MET A 301 15.19 -23.97 11.41
N CYS A 302 14.84 -25.12 12.00
CA CYS A 302 14.51 -25.21 13.41
C CYS A 302 15.70 -24.81 14.29
N TYR A 303 16.91 -25.27 13.97
CA TYR A 303 18.12 -24.94 14.72
C TYR A 303 18.38 -23.43 14.74
N ALA A 304 18.28 -22.78 13.58
CA ALA A 304 18.54 -21.35 13.46
C ALA A 304 17.47 -20.51 14.18
N LEU A 305 16.20 -20.94 14.16
CA LEU A 305 15.14 -20.32 14.94
C LEU A 305 15.36 -20.49 16.45
N LEU A 306 15.69 -21.71 16.90
CA LEU A 306 15.96 -22.01 18.30
C LEU A 306 17.14 -21.21 18.85
N GLU A 307 18.20 -21.03 18.05
CA GLU A 307 19.34 -20.19 18.41
C GLU A 307 18.92 -18.74 18.67
N LYS A 308 18.13 -18.18 17.75
CA LYS A 308 17.60 -16.83 17.87
C LYS A 308 16.64 -16.63 19.06
N GLU A 309 15.76 -17.59 19.32
CA GLU A 309 14.83 -17.51 20.45
C GLU A 309 15.51 -17.77 21.79
N GLN A 310 16.55 -18.60 21.82
CA GLN A 310 17.36 -18.83 23.02
C GLN A 310 18.10 -17.56 23.44
N ASP A 311 18.71 -16.82 22.51
CA ASP A 311 19.42 -15.56 22.78
C ASP A 311 18.51 -14.46 23.36
N ARG A 312 17.19 -14.66 23.28
CA ARG A 312 16.15 -13.71 23.71
C ARG A 312 15.32 -14.22 24.88
N ALA A 313 15.58 -15.42 25.39
CA ALA A 313 14.84 -15.96 26.52
C ALA A 313 15.20 -15.19 27.79
N GLU A 314 14.23 -14.45 28.35
CA GLU A 314 14.38 -13.73 29.62
C GLU A 314 14.20 -14.66 30.83
N GLU A 315 13.42 -15.74 30.66
CA GLU A 315 13.12 -16.73 31.70
C GLU A 315 14.07 -17.94 31.61
N GLU A 316 14.63 -18.36 32.75
CA GLU A 316 15.57 -19.47 32.83
C GLU A 316 14.95 -20.80 32.36
N GLU A 317 13.70 -21.09 32.75
CA GLU A 317 13.01 -22.33 32.36
C GLU A 317 12.82 -22.41 30.84
N LYS A 318 12.38 -21.32 30.21
CA LYS A 318 12.27 -21.20 28.75
C LYS A 318 13.63 -21.39 28.08
N GLY A 319 14.68 -20.78 28.63
CA GLY A 319 16.05 -20.92 28.16
C GLY A 319 16.56 -22.37 28.18
N ILE A 320 16.25 -23.13 29.24
CA ILE A 320 16.62 -24.54 29.38
C ILE A 320 15.91 -25.40 28.32
N ILE A 321 14.60 -25.20 28.14
CA ILE A 321 13.80 -25.96 27.16
C ILE A 321 14.34 -25.70 25.73
N LEU A 322 14.57 -24.44 25.38
CA LEU A 322 15.10 -24.06 24.06
C LEU A 322 16.51 -24.62 23.85
N TRP A 323 17.36 -24.64 24.88
CA TRP A 323 18.69 -25.25 24.82
C TRP A 323 18.62 -26.76 24.56
N GLU A 324 17.73 -27.47 25.26
CA GLU A 324 17.54 -28.90 25.07
C GLU A 324 17.07 -29.21 23.64
N TRP A 325 16.07 -28.48 23.15
CA TRP A 325 15.59 -28.61 21.78
C TRP A 325 16.68 -28.33 20.77
N LYS A 326 17.46 -27.26 20.96
CA LYS A 326 18.60 -26.93 20.10
C LYS A 326 19.61 -28.06 20.06
N LEU A 327 19.92 -28.69 21.20
CA LEU A 327 20.84 -29.84 21.27
C LEU A 327 20.29 -31.07 20.53
N ARG A 328 19.00 -31.38 20.73
CA ARG A 328 18.32 -32.51 20.06
C ARG A 328 18.28 -32.30 18.55
N VAL A 329 17.88 -31.12 18.07
CA VAL A 329 17.91 -30.75 16.65
C VAL A 329 19.34 -30.81 16.09
N LYS A 330 20.35 -30.35 16.85
CA LYS A 330 21.78 -30.43 16.45
C LYS A 330 22.24 -31.87 16.18
N ARG A 331 21.71 -32.86 16.91
CA ARG A 331 22.03 -34.27 16.69
C ARG A 331 21.44 -34.81 15.38
N LEU A 332 20.33 -34.25 14.92
CA LEU A 332 19.72 -34.64 13.64
C LEU A 332 20.66 -34.33 12.46
N PHE A 333 21.45 -33.25 12.51
CA PHE A 333 22.47 -32.96 11.49
C PHE A 333 23.56 -34.04 11.40
N ARG A 334 23.97 -34.58 12.56
CA ARG A 334 25.10 -35.52 12.67
C ARG A 334 24.74 -36.96 12.31
N LYS A 335 23.45 -37.31 12.29
CA LYS A 335 23.02 -38.66 11.86
C LYS A 335 22.97 -38.83 10.34
N THR A 336 23.03 -37.74 9.59
CA THR A 336 22.94 -37.70 8.12
C THR A 336 24.27 -37.44 7.40
N ALA A 337 25.37 -37.23 8.15
CA ALA A 337 26.73 -37.15 7.65
C ALA A 337 27.48 -38.43 8.07
#